data_AF-A0A1Z4JBW4-F1
#
_entry.id   AF-A0A1Z4JBW4-F1
#
_cell.length_a   1.000
_cell.length_b   1.000
_cell.length_c   1.000
_cell.angle_alpha   90.00
_cell.angle_beta   90.00
_cell.angle_gamma   90.00
#
_symmetry.space_group_name_H-M   'P 1'
#
loop_
_entity.id
_entity.type
_entity.pdbx_description
1 polymer ?
#
loop_
_entity_poly.entity_id
_entity_poly.type
_entity_poly.pdbx_seq_one_letter_code
_entity_poly.pdbx_strand_id
1 'polypeptide(L)'
;MAWALAQELQPHGCTAVCLTPGWLRSEMMLDSFGVSEANWQDAAVKEPHFIVSETPHFVGRAVAHLAVDPEVARWNGQSLSSGQLAKVYGFTDLDGSQPDAWRYIQEVTEMGKPADATGYR
;
A
#
# COMPACT_ATOMS: atom_id res chain seq x y z
N MET A 1 -9.87 -13.38 -8.09
CA MET A 1 -8.94 -13.84 -9.15
C MET A 1 -7.73 -14.57 -8.58
N ALA A 2 -6.93 -13.97 -7.68
CA ALA A 2 -5.72 -14.59 -7.13
C ALA A 2 -5.95 -15.99 -6.54
N TRP A 3 -7.03 -16.20 -5.78
CA TRP A 3 -7.34 -17.52 -5.19
C TRP A 3 -7.54 -18.63 -6.24
N ALA A 4 -8.24 -18.34 -7.35
CA ALA A 4 -8.47 -19.34 -8.40
C ALA A 4 -7.15 -19.70 -9.12
N LEU A 5 -6.36 -18.69 -9.49
CA LEU A 5 -5.03 -18.88 -10.08
C LEU A 5 -4.10 -19.67 -9.14
N ALA A 6 -4.20 -19.44 -7.84
CA ALA A 6 -3.42 -20.16 -6.84
C ALA A 6 -3.68 -21.68 -6.86
N GLN A 7 -4.92 -22.13 -7.09
CA GLN A 7 -5.25 -23.54 -7.21
C GLN A 7 -4.64 -24.17 -8.46
N GLU A 8 -4.68 -23.46 -9.59
CA GLU A 8 -4.14 -23.94 -10.87
C GLU A 8 -2.60 -23.95 -10.89
N LEU A 9 -1.97 -23.00 -10.21
CA LEU A 9 -0.52 -22.81 -10.20
C LEU A 9 0.20 -23.62 -9.12
N GLN A 10 -0.51 -24.09 -8.08
CA GLN A 10 0.07 -24.85 -6.98
C GLN A 10 0.90 -26.08 -7.45
N PRO A 11 0.45 -26.93 -8.40
CA PRO A 11 1.24 -28.07 -8.87
C PRO A 11 2.56 -27.70 -9.53
N HIS A 12 2.71 -26.44 -9.95
CA HIS A 12 3.91 -25.92 -10.61
C HIS A 12 4.86 -25.18 -9.63
N GLY A 13 4.54 -25.16 -8.33
CA GLY A 13 5.33 -24.45 -7.32
C GLY A 13 5.23 -22.92 -7.44
N CYS A 14 4.23 -22.41 -8.17
CA CYS A 14 4.02 -20.98 -8.38
C CYS A 14 3.10 -20.41 -7.29
N THR A 15 3.27 -19.11 -7.00
CA THR A 15 2.43 -18.36 -6.05
C THR A 15 1.65 -17.28 -6.78
N ALA A 16 0.34 -17.22 -6.57
CA ALA A 16 -0.51 -16.13 -7.05
C ALA A 16 -1.02 -15.30 -5.88
N VAL A 17 -0.90 -13.98 -5.96
CA VAL A 17 -1.41 -13.04 -4.94
C VAL A 17 -2.16 -11.88 -5.60
N CYS A 18 -3.08 -11.28 -4.85
CA CYS A 18 -3.62 -9.97 -5.19
C CYS A 18 -2.91 -8.93 -4.31
N LEU A 19 -2.26 -7.93 -4.91
CA LEU A 19 -1.58 -6.87 -4.18
C LEU A 19 -2.26 -5.54 -4.48
N THR A 20 -2.71 -4.85 -3.42
CA THR A 20 -3.24 -3.49 -3.52
C THR A 20 -2.29 -2.49 -2.87
N PRO A 21 -2.07 -1.31 -3.47
CA PRO A 21 -1.56 -0.18 -2.72
C PRO A 21 -2.58 0.28 -1.66
N GLY A 22 -2.14 1.15 -0.76
CA GLY A 22 -2.99 2.04 0.01
C GLY A 22 -3.53 3.20 -0.83
N TRP A 23 -3.68 4.39 -0.23
CA TRP A 23 -4.07 5.57 -1.00
C TRP A 23 -2.89 6.05 -1.85
N LEU A 24 -2.91 5.70 -3.14
CA LEU A 24 -1.79 5.97 -4.04
C LEU A 24 -1.69 7.46 -4.42
N ARG A 25 -0.54 8.10 -4.18
CA ARG A 25 -0.21 9.44 -4.71
C ARG A 25 0.49 9.35 -6.06
N SER A 26 -0.18 8.76 -7.06
CA SER A 26 0.32 8.70 -8.44
C SER A 26 0.44 10.09 -9.06
N GLU A 27 1.18 10.20 -10.17
CA GLU A 27 1.34 11.43 -10.94
C GLU A 27 -0.03 12.04 -11.31
N MET A 28 -0.97 11.20 -11.75
CA MET A 28 -2.35 11.63 -12.06
C MET A 28 -3.11 12.18 -10.84
N MET A 29 -2.88 11.60 -9.65
CA MET A 29 -3.50 12.10 -8.41
C MET A 29 -2.88 13.42 -7.96
N LEU A 30 -1.55 13.54 -8.06
CA LEU A 30 -0.83 14.78 -7.76
C LEU A 30 -1.27 15.91 -8.69
N ASP A 31 -1.36 15.64 -10.00
CA ASP A 31 -1.89 16.57 -11.00
C ASP A 31 -3.32 17.02 -10.67
N SER A 32 -4.18 16.07 -10.27
CA SER A 32 -5.57 16.35 -9.89
C SER A 32 -5.68 17.29 -8.68
N PHE A 33 -4.73 17.22 -7.75
CA PHE A 33 -4.67 18.11 -6.59
C PHE A 33 -3.91 19.42 -6.87
N GLY A 34 -3.15 19.49 -7.96
CA GLY A 34 -2.30 20.62 -8.33
C GLY A 34 -1.03 20.70 -7.47
N VAL A 35 -0.51 19.56 -7.05
CA VAL A 35 0.72 19.43 -6.23
C VAL A 35 1.73 18.53 -6.94
N SER A 36 2.95 18.48 -6.42
CA SER A 36 4.04 17.62 -6.90
C SER A 36 4.49 16.67 -5.79
N GLU A 37 5.39 15.74 -6.11
CA GLU A 37 6.00 14.89 -5.09
C GLU A 37 6.78 15.68 -4.03
N ALA A 38 7.29 16.86 -4.35
CA ALA A 38 8.02 17.69 -3.37
C ALA A 38 7.10 18.37 -2.34
N ASN A 39 5.81 18.55 -2.66
CA ASN A 39 4.85 19.29 -1.82
C ASN A 39 3.48 18.59 -1.74
N TRP A 40 3.44 17.27 -1.86
CA TRP A 40 2.19 16.49 -1.92
C TRP A 40 1.30 16.70 -0.69
N GLN A 41 1.89 17.03 0.46
CA GLN A 41 1.16 17.30 1.71
C GLN A 41 0.25 18.52 1.61
N ASP A 42 0.51 19.47 0.70
CA ASP A 42 -0.36 20.63 0.47
C ASP A 42 -1.76 20.22 0.00
N ALA A 43 -1.89 19.04 -0.62
CA ALA A 43 -3.19 18.50 -0.99
C ALA A 43 -4.08 18.19 0.23
N ALA A 44 -3.49 17.99 1.42
CA ALA A 44 -4.23 17.78 2.66
C ALA A 44 -5.07 19.00 3.09
N VAL A 45 -4.80 20.18 2.54
CA VAL A 45 -5.66 21.37 2.73
C VAL A 45 -7.04 21.16 2.09
N LYS A 46 -7.10 20.46 0.94
CA LYS A 46 -8.34 20.15 0.23
C LYS A 46 -8.93 18.80 0.63
N GLU A 47 -8.07 17.80 0.77
CA GLU A 47 -8.43 16.42 1.14
C GLU A 47 -7.58 15.98 2.33
N PRO A 48 -8.00 16.27 3.58
CA PRO A 48 -7.19 16.01 4.78
C PRO A 48 -6.71 14.57 4.91
N HIS A 49 -7.49 13.58 4.44
CA HIS A 49 -7.13 12.17 4.56
C HIS A 49 -6.04 11.74 3.57
N PHE A 50 -5.73 12.54 2.55
CA PHE A 50 -4.61 12.29 1.63
C PHE A 50 -3.25 12.23 2.33
N ILE A 51 -3.17 12.74 3.57
CA ILE A 51 -1.96 12.68 4.39
C ILE A 51 -1.47 11.24 4.63
N VAL A 52 -2.32 10.20 4.51
CA VAL A 52 -1.93 8.78 4.64
C VAL A 52 -1.47 8.14 3.31
N SER A 53 -1.32 8.94 2.25
CA SER A 53 -0.97 8.41 0.93
C SER A 53 0.43 7.81 0.82
N GLU A 54 0.63 6.92 -0.14
CA GLU A 54 1.88 6.23 -0.43
C GLU A 54 2.33 6.43 -1.88
N THR A 55 3.64 6.43 -2.12
CA THR A 55 4.17 6.50 -3.48
C THR A 55 3.94 5.19 -4.26
N PRO A 56 3.95 5.23 -5.60
CA PRO A 56 4.06 4.03 -6.43
C PRO A 56 5.31 3.19 -6.11
N HIS A 57 6.38 3.81 -5.62
CA HIS A 57 7.61 3.12 -5.23
C HIS A 57 7.38 2.19 -4.02
N PHE A 58 6.53 2.58 -3.07
CA PHE A 58 6.23 1.78 -1.88
C PHE A 58 5.60 0.42 -2.20
N VAL A 59 4.54 0.40 -3.02
CA VAL A 59 3.93 -0.86 -3.49
C VAL A 59 4.89 -1.63 -4.42
N GLY A 60 5.73 -0.94 -5.19
CA GLY A 60 6.79 -1.57 -5.98
C GLY A 60 7.82 -2.32 -5.12
N ARG A 61 8.23 -1.76 -3.97
CA ARG A 61 9.08 -2.47 -2.99
C ARG A 61 8.39 -3.72 -2.45
N ALA A 62 7.08 -3.69 -2.21
CA ALA A 62 6.33 -4.86 -1.78
C ALA A 62 6.40 -6.00 -2.82
N VAL A 63 6.28 -5.68 -4.12
CA VAL A 63 6.47 -6.63 -5.22
C VAL A 63 7.90 -7.20 -5.21
N ALA A 64 8.91 -6.34 -5.08
CA ALA A 64 10.30 -6.77 -5.04
C ALA A 64 10.59 -7.74 -3.88
N HIS A 65 10.05 -7.47 -2.69
CA HIS A 65 10.18 -8.36 -1.54
C HIS A 65 9.48 -9.71 -1.75
N LEU A 66 8.24 -9.70 -2.27
CA LEU A 66 7.54 -10.95 -2.60
C LEU A 66 8.32 -11.79 -3.63
N ALA A 67 8.93 -11.16 -4.62
CA ALA A 67 9.65 -11.84 -5.69
C ALA A 67 10.92 -12.58 -5.23
N VAL A 68 11.55 -12.12 -4.15
CA VAL A 68 12.80 -12.70 -3.61
C VAL A 68 12.58 -13.51 -2.32
N ASP A 69 11.35 -13.61 -1.85
CA ASP A 69 11.02 -14.30 -0.60
C ASP A 69 11.03 -15.83 -0.79
N PRO A 70 11.95 -16.56 -0.15
CA PRO A 70 12.02 -18.02 -0.28
C PRO A 70 10.79 -18.74 0.29
N GLU A 71 10.03 -18.08 1.15
CA GLU A 71 8.80 -18.59 1.77
C GLU A 71 7.54 -17.93 1.17
N VAL A 72 7.63 -17.32 -0.03
CA VAL A 72 6.52 -16.59 -0.67
C VAL A 72 5.25 -17.43 -0.82
N ALA A 73 5.37 -18.76 -0.91
CA ALA A 73 4.26 -19.69 -1.02
C ALA A 73 3.25 -19.57 0.15
N ARG A 74 3.66 -19.06 1.32
CA ARG A 74 2.73 -18.78 2.43
C ARG A 74 1.64 -17.78 2.08
N TRP A 75 1.85 -16.96 1.05
CA TRP A 75 0.90 -15.96 0.57
C TRP A 75 -0.03 -16.47 -0.53
N ASN A 76 0.13 -17.71 -1.00
CA ASN A 76 -0.60 -18.20 -2.17
C ASN A 76 -2.12 -18.07 -2.01
N GLY A 77 -2.76 -17.41 -2.98
CA GLY A 77 -4.20 -17.15 -3.05
C GLY A 77 -4.70 -15.98 -2.21
N GLN A 78 -3.82 -15.25 -1.51
CA GLN A 78 -4.21 -14.18 -0.60
C GLN A 78 -4.33 -12.80 -1.29
N SER A 79 -5.08 -11.91 -0.62
CA SER A 79 -5.08 -10.47 -0.90
C SER A 79 -4.19 -9.78 0.13
N LEU A 80 -3.27 -8.96 -0.34
CA LEU A 80 -2.24 -8.30 0.44
C LEU A 80 -2.27 -6.79 0.20
N SER A 81 -1.84 -6.01 1.19
CA SER A 81 -1.58 -4.59 1.02
C SER A 81 -0.08 -4.27 1.16
N SER A 82 0.37 -3.22 0.48
CA SER A 82 1.71 -2.65 0.65
C SER A 82 2.03 -2.35 2.12
N GLY A 83 1.12 -1.72 2.85
CA GLY A 83 1.28 -1.42 4.29
C GLY A 83 1.42 -2.65 5.19
N GLN A 84 0.68 -3.74 4.92
CA GLN A 84 0.88 -5.01 5.61
C GLN A 84 2.27 -5.58 5.33
N LEU A 85 2.67 -5.62 4.05
CA LEU A 85 3.94 -6.20 3.63
C LEU A 85 5.13 -5.37 4.12
N ALA A 86 5.00 -4.05 4.26
CA ALA A 86 6.02 -3.18 4.83
C ALA A 86 6.36 -3.56 6.28
N LYS A 87 5.35 -3.92 7.08
CA LYS A 87 5.57 -4.40 8.47
C LYS A 87 6.23 -5.78 8.50
N VAL A 88 5.87 -6.66 7.57
CA VAL A 88 6.44 -8.02 7.50
C VAL A 88 7.89 -8.00 7.02
N TYR A 89 8.18 -7.23 5.96
CA TYR A 89 9.49 -7.22 5.30
C TYR A 89 10.41 -6.09 5.77
N GLY A 90 9.92 -5.14 6.56
CA GLY A 90 10.72 -4.08 7.17
C GLY A 90 11.21 -3.00 6.19
N PHE A 91 10.41 -2.63 5.18
CA PHE A 91 10.76 -1.56 4.24
C PHE A 91 9.90 -0.30 4.44
N THR A 92 10.42 0.84 4.00
CA THR A 92 9.75 2.14 4.08
C THR A 92 9.48 2.72 2.69
N ASP A 93 8.61 3.72 2.63
CA ASP A 93 8.44 4.62 1.50
C ASP A 93 9.66 5.56 1.38
N LEU A 94 9.69 6.40 0.34
CA LEU A 94 10.78 7.32 0.01
C LEU A 94 11.03 8.38 1.10
N ASP A 95 9.99 8.74 1.86
CA ASP A 95 10.06 9.69 2.98
C ASP A 95 10.40 9.03 4.32
N GLY A 96 10.69 7.73 4.33
CA GLY A 96 10.99 6.95 5.54
C GLY A 96 9.75 6.43 6.29
N SER A 97 8.53 6.73 5.82
CA SER A 97 7.29 6.26 6.44
C SER A 97 6.91 4.82 6.05
N GLN A 98 5.97 4.22 6.80
CA GLN A 98 5.26 2.99 6.45
C GLN A 98 3.73 3.25 6.44
N PRO A 99 3.19 3.85 5.37
CA PRO A 99 1.77 4.16 5.28
C PRO A 99 0.89 2.91 5.44
N ASP A 100 -0.09 2.97 6.34
CA ASP A 100 -1.12 1.93 6.56
C ASP A 100 -2.51 2.49 6.29
N ALA A 101 -2.76 2.80 5.01
CA ALA A 101 -3.99 3.47 4.58
C ALA A 101 -5.25 2.64 4.86
N TRP A 102 -5.19 1.30 4.75
CA TRP A 102 -6.35 0.45 4.98
C TRP A 102 -6.78 0.45 6.45
N ARG A 103 -5.82 0.36 7.39
CA ARG A 103 -6.13 0.53 8.81
C ARG A 103 -6.61 1.94 9.13
N TYR A 104 -5.99 2.95 8.51
CA TYR A 104 -6.40 4.35 8.66
C TYR A 104 -7.86 4.58 8.21
N ILE A 105 -8.25 4.05 7.05
CA ILE A 105 -9.61 4.19 6.53
C ILE A 105 -10.62 3.62 7.54
N GLN A 106 -10.37 2.42 8.07
CA GLN A 106 -11.27 1.79 9.03
C GLN A 106 -11.33 2.51 10.38
N GLU A 107 -10.19 2.96 10.91
CA GLU A 107 -10.12 3.49 12.28
C GLU A 107 -10.37 5.00 12.35
N VAL A 108 -10.18 5.73 11.24
CA VAL A 108 -10.26 7.20 11.15
C VAL A 108 -11.37 7.64 10.20
N THR A 109 -11.25 7.33 8.90
CA THR A 109 -12.16 7.86 7.86
C THR A 109 -13.59 7.34 8.02
N GLU A 110 -13.78 6.03 8.12
CA GLU A 110 -15.10 5.39 8.28
C GLU A 110 -15.75 5.74 9.63
N MET A 111 -14.93 6.08 10.63
CA MET A 111 -15.39 6.56 11.93
C MET A 111 -15.69 8.07 11.96
N GLY A 112 -15.51 8.78 10.83
CA GLY A 112 -15.76 10.22 10.73
C GLY A 112 -14.83 11.07 11.60
N LYS A 113 -13.65 10.57 11.95
CA LYS A 113 -12.66 11.28 12.76
C LYS A 113 -11.89 12.30 11.91
N PRO A 114 -11.38 13.39 12.52
CA PRO A 114 -10.48 14.30 11.81
C PRO A 114 -9.22 13.55 11.35
N ALA A 115 -8.61 14.04 10.27
CA ALA A 115 -7.42 13.44 9.73
C ALA A 115 -6.26 13.50 10.74
N ASP A 116 -5.80 12.32 11.16
CA ASP A 116 -4.62 12.16 12.03
C ASP A 116 -3.81 10.95 11.55
N ALA A 117 -2.65 11.20 10.93
CA ALA A 117 -1.79 10.16 10.40
C ALA A 117 -0.93 9.47 11.48
N THR A 118 -1.00 9.93 12.74
CA THR A 118 -0.14 9.45 13.83
C THR A 118 -0.30 7.94 14.00
N GLY A 119 0.80 7.22 13.86
CA GLY A 119 0.84 5.76 13.98
C GLY A 119 0.47 5.01 12.69
N TYR A 120 0.03 5.68 11.63
CA TYR A 120 -0.29 5.10 10.32
C TYR A 120 0.73 5.46 9.23
N ARG A 121 1.87 6.06 9.61
CA ARG A 121 3.01 6.43 8.75
C ARG A 121 4.30 6.19 9.52
#